data_AF-I2Q7U3-F1
#
_entry.id   AF-I2Q7U3-F1
#
_cell.length_a   1.000
_cell.length_b   1.000
_cell.length_c   1.000
_cell.angle_alpha   90.00
_cell.angle_beta   90.00
_cell.angle_gamma   90.00
#
_symmetry.space_group_name_H-M   'P 1'
#
loop_
_entity.id
_entity.type
_entity.pdbx_description
1 polymer ?
#
loop_
_entity_poly.entity_id
_entity_poly.type
_entity_poly.pdbx_seq_one_letter_code
_entity_poly.pdbx_strand_id
1 'polypeptide(L)' 'MSIDRTTQTVEWDGKALIGWVVINGTPKKVSADRETIHAQAPGFSDALTREIDRHRAEIFEKLLPYFQRLG' A
#
# COMPACT_ATOMS: atom_id res chain seq x y z
N MET A 1 1.26 18.23 9.65
CA MET A 1 1.96 17.39 8.67
C MET A 1 1.07 17.26 7.45
N SER A 2 1.34 18.04 6.40
CA SER A 2 0.65 17.90 5.12
C SER A 2 1.27 16.73 4.38
N ILE A 3 0.48 15.69 4.16
CA ILE A 3 0.83 14.66 3.19
C ILE A 3 0.69 15.33 1.83
N ASP A 4 1.80 15.56 1.14
CA ASP A 4 1.82 16.07 -0.22
C ASP A 4 1.13 15.00 -1.11
N ARG A 5 -0.14 15.24 -1.45
CA ARG A 5 -1.03 14.27 -2.12
C ARG A 5 -0.69 14.05 -3.60
N THR A 6 0.44 14.57 -4.08
CA THR A 6 0.63 14.85 -5.51
C THR A 6 1.64 13.95 -6.24
N THR A 7 2.45 13.13 -5.56
CA THR A 7 3.51 12.36 -6.27
C THR A 7 3.97 11.05 -5.63
N GLN A 8 3.24 10.49 -4.66
CA GLN A 8 3.44 9.08 -4.27
C GLN A 8 2.40 8.23 -4.98
N THR A 9 2.65 7.93 -6.26
CA THR A 9 1.76 7.12 -7.09
C THR A 9 1.66 5.73 -6.47
N VAL A 10 0.57 5.48 -5.76
CA VAL A 10 0.19 4.13 -5.35
C VAL A 10 -0.52 3.49 -6.54
N GLU A 11 0.01 2.37 -6.99
CA GLU A 11 -0.40 1.72 -8.22
C GLU A 11 -0.66 0.24 -7.96
N TRP A 12 -1.68 -0.30 -8.61
CA TRP A 12 -1.92 -1.74 -8.64
C TRP A 12 -1.55 -2.29 -10.01
N ASP A 13 -0.51 -3.12 -10.08
CA ASP A 13 -0.01 -3.70 -11.34
C ASP A 13 -0.81 -4.95 -11.79
N GLY A 14 -1.90 -5.28 -11.11
CA GLY A 14 -2.63 -6.54 -11.33
C GLY A 14 -2.14 -7.70 -10.47
N LYS A 15 -0.93 -7.59 -9.90
CA LYS A 15 -0.31 -8.60 -9.02
C LYS A 15 0.07 -8.08 -7.64
N ALA A 16 0.59 -6.86 -7.57
CA ALA A 16 1.05 -6.25 -6.34
C ALA A 16 0.69 -4.76 -6.32
N LEU A 17 0.49 -4.26 -5.11
CA LEU A 17 0.27 -2.86 -4.80
C LEU A 17 1.62 -2.22 -4.55
N ILE A 18 2.01 -1.27 -5.39
CA ILE A 18 3.33 -0.64 -5.37
C ILE A 18 3.16 0.81 -4.96
N GLY A 19 4.04 1.28 -4.08
CA GLY A 19 4.05 2.68 -3.69
C GLY A 19 5.36 3.08 -3.03
N TRP A 20 5.44 4.35 -2.66
CA TRP A 20 6.58 4.91 -1.95
C TRP A 20 6.17 5.23 -0.51
N VAL A 21 7.04 4.89 0.44
CA VAL A 21 6.87 5.22 1.85
C VAL A 21 8.19 5.75 2.39
N VAL A 22 8.14 6.74 3.27
CA VAL A 22 9.33 7.24 3.96
C VAL A 22 9.53 6.40 5.23
N ILE A 23 10.64 5.66 5.30
CA ILE A 23 11.03 4.86 6.46
C ILE A 23 12.33 5.45 7.00
N ASN A 24 12.34 5.86 8.28
CA ASN A 24 13.50 6.50 8.92
C ASN A 24 14.08 7.67 8.11
N GLY A 25 13.20 8.51 7.54
CA GLY A 25 13.60 9.65 6.70
C GLY A 25 14.07 9.30 5.28
N THR A 26 14.11 8.01 4.92
CA THR A 26 14.51 7.54 3.58
C THR A 26 13.29 7.10 2.77
N PRO A 27 13.04 7.66 1.58
CA PRO A 27 11.99 7.17 0.69
C PRO A 27 12.38 5.78 0.17
N LYS A 28 11.57 4.77 0.51
CA LYS A 28 11.71 3.39 0.03
C LYS A 28 10.51 3.05 -0.85
N LYS A 29 10.80 2.39 -1.98
CA LYS A 29 9.77 1.77 -2.81
C LYS A 29 9.37 0.45 -2.16
N VAL A 30 8.09 0.27 -1.92
CA VAL A 30 7.53 -0.93 -1.28
C VAL A 30 6.46 -1.54 -2.16
N SER A 31 6.27 -2.85 -2.00
CA SER A 31 5.24 -3.60 -2.69
C SER A 31 4.54 -4.54 -1.73
N ALA A 32 3.23 -4.71 -1.86
CA ALA A 32 2.46 -5.75 -1.19
C ALA A 32 1.69 -6.58 -2.22
N ASP A 33 1.90 -7.88 -2.21
CA ASP A 33 1.09 -8.83 -2.96
C ASP A 33 -0.30 -8.99 -2.33
N ARG A 34 -1.17 -9.75 -3.01
CA ARG A 34 -2.55 -9.97 -2.57
C ARG A 34 -2.66 -10.66 -1.22
N GLU A 35 -1.81 -11.65 -0.93
CA GLU A 35 -1.84 -12.36 0.35
C GLU A 35 -1.48 -11.39 1.49
N THR A 36 -0.46 -10.56 1.27
CA THR A 36 -0.09 -9.49 2.20
C THR A 36 -1.24 -8.50 2.43
N ILE A 37 -1.93 -8.07 1.36
CA ILE A 37 -3.11 -7.18 1.46
C ILE A 37 -4.20 -7.86 2.30
N HIS A 38 -4.51 -9.12 2.03
CA HIS A 38 -5.55 -9.85 2.74
C HIS A 38 -5.22 -10.08 4.21
N ALA A 39 -3.94 -10.28 4.53
CA ALA A 39 -3.47 -10.50 5.90
C ALA A 39 -3.37 -9.20 6.72
N GLN A 40 -2.97 -8.08 6.09
CA GLN A 40 -2.57 -6.86 6.80
C GLN A 40 -3.58 -5.70 6.64
N ALA A 41 -4.47 -5.74 5.65
CA ALA A 41 -5.51 -4.72 5.41
C ALA A 41 -6.91 -5.27 5.74
N PRO A 42 -7.29 -5.32 7.04
CA PRO A 42 -8.62 -5.77 7.43
C PRO A 42 -9.71 -4.91 6.78
N GLY A 43 -10.73 -5.59 6.23
CA GLY A 43 -11.77 -5.00 5.38
C GLY A 43 -11.57 -5.25 3.88
N PHE A 44 -10.37 -5.70 3.47
CA PHE A 44 -10.06 -6.06 2.09
C PHE A 44 -9.64 -7.52 1.91
N SER A 45 -9.92 -8.39 2.89
CA SER A 45 -9.55 -9.82 2.90
C SER A 45 -10.12 -10.62 1.72
N ASP A 46 -11.25 -10.19 1.16
CA ASP A 46 -11.90 -10.80 0.00
C ASP A 46 -11.87 -9.88 -1.24
N ALA A 47 -11.09 -8.80 -1.19
CA ALA A 47 -11.09 -7.81 -2.27
C ALA A 47 -10.61 -8.42 -3.59
N LEU A 48 -11.43 -8.29 -4.62
CA LEU A 48 -11.06 -8.66 -5.99
C LEU A 48 -10.09 -7.61 -6.58
N THR A 49 -9.41 -7.94 -7.68
CA THR A 49 -8.49 -7.04 -8.39
C THR A 49 -9.06 -5.63 -8.59
N ARG A 50 -10.34 -5.52 -8.97
CA ARG A 50 -11.03 -4.23 -9.19
C ARG A 50 -11.22 -3.41 -7.92
N GLU A 51 -11.39 -4.08 -6.78
CA GLU A 51 -11.56 -3.44 -5.48
C GLU A 51 -10.22 -2.99 -4.93
N ILE A 52 -9.17 -3.80 -5.13
CA ILE A 52 -7.81 -3.42 -4.79
C ILE A 52 -7.39 -2.19 -5.60
N ASP A 53 -7.64 -2.17 -6.91
CA ASP A 53 -7.33 -1.01 -7.75
C ASP A 53 -8.12 0.24 -7.33
N ARG A 54 -9.43 0.10 -7.09
CA ARG A 54 -10.31 1.21 -6.66
C ARG A 54 -9.90 1.78 -5.31
N HIS A 55 -9.58 0.93 -4.34
CA HIS A 55 -9.28 1.30 -2.96
C HIS A 55 -7.78 1.31 -2.65
N ARG A 56 -6.93 1.35 -3.69
CA ARG A 56 -5.47 1.25 -3.59
C ARG A 56 -4.84 2.18 -2.56
N ALA A 57 -5.31 3.42 -2.46
CA ALA A 57 -4.81 4.39 -1.48
C ALA A 57 -5.12 3.95 -0.04
N GLU A 58 -6.38 3.58 0.24
CA GLU A 58 -6.81 3.17 1.58
C GLU A 58 -6.16 1.85 2.02
N ILE A 59 -6.02 0.89 1.09
CA ILE A 59 -5.29 -0.35 1.33
C ILE A 59 -3.83 -0.04 1.66
N PHE A 60 -3.19 0.85 0.90
CA PHE A 60 -1.81 1.25 1.13
C PHE A 60 -1.62 1.92 2.48
N GLU A 61 -2.54 2.78 2.91
CA GLU A 61 -2.55 3.39 4.24
C GLU A 61 -2.61 2.33 5.35
N LYS A 62 -3.47 1.31 5.21
CA LYS A 62 -3.54 0.18 6.16
C LYS A 62 -2.26 -0.66 6.19
N LEU A 63 -1.51 -0.70 5.10
CA LEU A 63 -0.23 -1.41 4.99
C LEU A 63 0.96 -0.61 5.52
N LEU A 64 0.83 0.68 5.79
CA LEU A 64 1.93 1.51 6.30
C LEU A 64 2.62 0.91 7.54
N PRO A 65 1.91 0.41 8.58
CA PRO A 65 2.56 -0.21 9.73
C PRO A 65 3.35 -1.47 9.38
N TYR A 66 2.88 -2.24 8.39
CA TYR A 66 3.60 -3.41 7.89
C TYR A 66 4.89 -2.99 7.19
N PHE A 67 4.83 -2.00 6.30
CA PHE A 67 6.01 -1.49 5.61
C PHE A 67 7.03 -0.87 6.56
N GLN A 68 6.58 -0.15 7.60
CA GLN A 68 7.46 0.43 8.61
C GLN A 68 8.21 -0.62 9.44
N ARG A 69 7.68 -1.84 9.60
CA ARG A 69 8.39 -2.95 10.28
C ARG A 69 9.44 -3.64 9.40
N LEU A 70 9.29 -3.55 8.08
CA LEU A 70 10.19 -4.19 7.11
C LEU A 70 11.46 -3.39 6.83
N GLY A 71 11.49 -2.10 7.19
CA GLY A 71 12.55 -1.16 6.80
C GLY A 71 13.32 -0.55 7.94
#